data_AF-A0A7W6SFT9-F1
#
_entry.id   AF-A0A7W6SFT9-F1
#
_cell.length_a   1.000
_cell.length_b   1.000
_cell.length_c   1.000
_cell.angle_alpha   90.00
_cell.angle_beta   90.00
_cell.angle_gamma   90.00
#
_symmetry.space_group_name_H-M   'P 1'
#
loop_
_entity.id
_entity.type
_entity.pdbx_description
1 polymer ?
#
loop_
_entity_poly.entity_id
_entity_poly.type
_entity_poly.pdbx_seq_one_letter_code
_entity_poly.pdbx_strand_id
1 'polypeptide(L)'
;MPSSQNSQTPTKAVRITSWVLRLLSAAAFISAGGAKLAGVPMMVAIFEQIGAGQWFRIFTGVVEIVGGIAILVPATAAFGAVLLAVTMVCAVFTHLALIGGSPLPAIVLLAITSTVAWLHRRSLSDVLQNHG
;
A
#
# COMPACT_ATOMS: atom_id res chain seq x y z
N MET A 1 42.39 6.97 11.26
CA MET A 1 41.18 7.39 12.00
C MET A 1 40.02 6.54 11.52
N PRO A 2 39.50 5.57 12.30
CA PRO A 2 38.30 4.84 11.90
C PRO A 2 37.07 5.70 12.20
N SER A 3 36.32 6.04 11.16
CA SER A 3 35.01 6.69 11.23
C SER A 3 34.05 5.83 12.04
N SER A 4 33.60 6.35 13.18
CA SER A 4 32.58 5.77 14.05
C SER A 4 31.27 5.57 13.30
N GLN A 5 31.03 4.34 12.82
CA GLN A 5 29.73 3.95 12.29
C GLN A 5 28.74 3.85 13.46
N ASN A 6 28.01 4.94 13.71
CA ASN A 6 26.86 4.97 14.60
C ASN A 6 25.71 4.16 13.98
N SER A 7 25.71 2.85 14.20
CA SER A 7 24.55 1.99 13.95
C SER A 7 23.49 2.29 15.02
N GLN A 8 22.70 3.36 14.81
CA GLN A 8 21.56 3.66 15.68
C GLN A 8 20.46 2.61 15.47
N THR A 9 20.35 1.69 16.43
CA THR A 9 19.26 0.72 16.50
C THR A 9 17.92 1.45 16.54
N PRO A 10 16.91 1.07 15.73
CA PRO A 10 15.61 1.73 15.73
C PRO A 10 15.00 1.76 17.14
N THR A 11 14.51 2.92 17.56
CA THR A 11 13.86 3.06 18.88
C THR A 11 12.60 2.19 18.96
N LYS A 12 12.23 1.76 20.17
CA LYS A 12 11.01 0.94 20.38
C LYS A 12 9.76 1.60 19.80
N ALA A 13 9.67 2.93 19.88
CA ALA A 13 8.56 3.70 19.29
C ALA A 13 8.46 3.51 17.77
N VAL A 14 9.56 3.61 17.03
CA VAL A 14 9.57 3.43 15.56
C VAL A 14 9.10 2.03 15.17
N ARG A 15 9.50 1.01 15.92
CA ARG A 15 9.06 -0.37 15.69
C ARG A 15 7.56 -0.54 15.89
N ILE A 16 7.01 0.01 16.98
CA ILE A 16 5.57 -0.03 17.28
C ILE A 16 4.78 0.74 16.22
N THR A 17 5.18 1.97 15.91
CA THR A 17 4.53 2.79 14.87
C THR A 17 4.50 2.05 13.54
N SER A 18 5.64 1.48 13.12
CA SER A 18 5.69 0.72 11.87
C SER A 18 4.74 -0.48 11.88
N TRP A 19 4.71 -1.23 12.99
CA TRP A 19 3.82 -2.40 13.12
C TRP A 19 2.35 -2.00 13.04
N VAL A 20 1.95 -0.93 13.74
CA VAL A 20 0.59 -0.39 13.70
C VAL A 20 0.21 0.08 12.30
N LEU A 21 1.05 0.87 11.64
CA LEU A 21 0.76 1.36 10.27
C LEU A 21 0.59 0.20 9.29
N ARG A 22 1.42 -0.84 9.39
CA ARG A 22 1.34 -2.03 8.53
C ARG A 22 0.06 -2.81 8.77
N LEU A 23 -0.34 -3.00 10.03
CA LEU A 23 -1.58 -3.69 10.36
C LEU A 23 -2.81 -2.90 9.89
N LEU A 24 -2.80 -1.58 10.08
CA LEU A 24 -3.87 -0.70 9.59
C LEU A 24 -3.98 -0.73 8.07
N SER A 25 -2.87 -0.61 7.35
CA SER A 25 -2.85 -0.74 5.89
C SER A 25 -3.35 -2.11 5.46
N ALA A 26 -2.83 -3.19 6.03
CA ALA A 26 -3.25 -4.54 5.67
C ALA A 26 -4.76 -4.73 5.86
N ALA A 27 -5.30 -4.34 7.01
CA ALA A 27 -6.73 -4.43 7.28
C ALA A 27 -7.55 -3.61 6.27
N ALA A 28 -7.16 -2.37 5.98
CA ALA A 28 -7.86 -1.50 5.05
C ALA A 28 -7.86 -2.07 3.62
N PHE A 29 -6.69 -2.47 3.11
CA PHE A 29 -6.53 -2.97 1.74
C PHE A 29 -7.10 -4.37 1.55
N ILE A 30 -6.97 -5.26 2.53
CA ILE A 30 -7.58 -6.59 2.45
C ILE A 30 -9.11 -6.46 2.47
N SER A 31 -9.66 -5.56 3.29
CA SER A 31 -11.11 -5.31 3.31
C SER A 31 -11.60 -4.67 2.01
N ALA A 32 -10.89 -3.66 1.51
CA ALA A 32 -11.24 -2.98 0.26
C ALA A 32 -11.12 -3.90 -0.96
N GLY A 33 -10.03 -4.66 -1.05
CA GLY A 33 -9.81 -5.64 -2.11
C GLY A 33 -10.80 -6.78 -2.01
N GLY A 34 -11.11 -7.26 -0.81
CA GLY A 34 -12.12 -8.27 -0.56
C GLY A 34 -13.51 -7.82 -1.00
N ALA A 35 -13.91 -6.59 -0.67
CA ALA A 35 -15.17 -6.00 -1.13
C ALA A 35 -15.21 -5.86 -2.66
N LYS A 36 -14.08 -5.50 -3.29
CA LYS A 36 -13.95 -5.51 -4.75
C LYS A 36 -14.14 -6.90 -5.29
N LEU A 37 -13.47 -7.94 -4.78
CA LEU A 37 -13.59 -9.31 -5.30
C LEU A 37 -14.97 -9.94 -5.05
N ALA A 38 -15.57 -9.65 -3.90
CA ALA A 38 -16.91 -10.11 -3.55
C ALA A 38 -18.03 -9.45 -4.38
N GLY A 39 -17.70 -8.44 -5.19
CA GLY A 39 -18.69 -7.77 -6.04
C GLY A 39 -19.71 -6.97 -5.24
N VAL A 40 -19.29 -6.36 -4.12
CA VAL A 40 -20.16 -5.48 -3.34
C VAL A 40 -20.76 -4.40 -4.26
N PRO A 41 -22.08 -4.16 -4.25
CA PRO A 41 -22.74 -3.29 -5.24
C PRO A 41 -22.11 -1.90 -5.38
N MET A 42 -21.69 -1.31 -4.24
CA MET A 42 -20.97 -0.03 -4.24
C MET A 42 -19.66 -0.07 -5.05
N MET A 43 -18.88 -1.13 -4.91
CA MET A 43 -17.61 -1.29 -5.65
C MET A 43 -17.84 -1.56 -7.13
N VAL A 44 -18.88 -2.33 -7.46
CA VAL A 44 -19.27 -2.57 -8.86
C VAL A 44 -19.64 -1.26 -9.55
N ALA A 45 -20.49 -0.45 -8.91
CA ALA A 45 -20.93 0.84 -9.43
C ALA A 45 -19.78 1.84 -9.64
N ILE A 46 -18.85 1.94 -8.67
CA ILE A 46 -17.66 2.80 -8.81
C ILE A 46 -16.84 2.39 -10.04
N PHE A 47 -16.55 1.10 -10.21
CA PHE A 47 -15.73 0.63 -11.34
C PHE A 47 -16.46 0.66 -12.68
N GLU A 48 -17.78 0.61 -12.68
CA GLU A 48 -18.61 0.89 -13.85
C GLU A 48 -18.46 2.35 -14.29
N GLN A 49 -18.48 3.31 -13.35
CA GLN A 49 -18.29 4.72 -13.65
C GLN A 49 -16.89 5.02 -14.20
N ILE A 50 -15.87 4.26 -13.79
CA ILE A 50 -14.51 4.37 -14.35
C ILE A 50 -14.49 4.03 -15.86
N GLY A 51 -15.41 3.17 -16.33
CA GLY A 51 -15.55 2.82 -17.75
C GLY A 51 -14.52 1.83 -18.29
N ALA A 52 -13.57 1.37 -17.47
CA ALA A 52 -12.56 0.37 -17.87
C ALA A 52 -13.09 -1.08 -17.88
N GLY A 53 -14.29 -1.31 -17.35
CA GLY A 53 -14.93 -2.61 -17.24
C GLY A 53 -14.66 -3.35 -15.92
N GLN A 54 -15.45 -4.40 -15.66
CA GLN A 54 -15.43 -5.12 -14.37
C GLN A 54 -14.16 -5.95 -14.14
N TRP A 55 -13.41 -6.30 -15.18
CA TRP A 55 -12.12 -6.97 -15.03
C TRP A 55 -11.11 -6.07 -14.28
N PHE A 56 -11.17 -4.75 -14.46
CA PHE A 56 -10.30 -3.78 -13.78
C PHE A 56 -10.58 -3.74 -12.28
N ARG A 57 -11.85 -3.93 -11.87
CA ARG A 57 -12.23 -4.12 -10.46
C ARG A 57 -11.56 -5.34 -9.87
N ILE A 58 -11.62 -6.47 -10.58
CA ILE A 58 -11.04 -7.74 -10.12
C ILE A 58 -9.53 -7.61 -10.01
N PHE A 59 -8.87 -7.08 -11.04
CA PHE A 59 -7.43 -6.82 -11.06
C PHE A 59 -7.01 -5.94 -9.87
N THR A 60 -7.67 -4.80 -9.67
CA THR A 60 -7.37 -3.89 -8.55
C THR A 60 -7.59 -4.58 -7.20
N GLY A 61 -8.67 -5.36 -7.07
CA GLY A 61 -8.94 -6.13 -5.85
C GLY A 61 -7.82 -7.13 -5.54
N VAL A 62 -7.35 -7.89 -6.52
CA VAL A 62 -6.22 -8.83 -6.35
C VAL A 62 -4.95 -8.08 -5.93
N VAL A 63 -4.63 -6.97 -6.59
CA VAL A 63 -3.47 -6.13 -6.25
C VAL A 63 -3.54 -5.64 -4.80
N GLU A 64 -4.71 -5.18 -4.34
CA GLU A 64 -4.90 -4.72 -2.96
C GLU A 64 -4.77 -5.86 -1.94
N ILE A 65 -5.31 -7.05 -2.22
CA ILE A 65 -5.13 -8.22 -1.35
C ILE A 65 -3.66 -8.63 -1.26
N VAL A 66 -2.99 -8.75 -2.41
CA VAL A 66 -1.58 -9.16 -2.47
C VAL A 66 -0.69 -8.15 -1.76
N GLY A 67 -0.89 -6.85 -2.04
CA GLY A 67 -0.17 -5.78 -1.35
C GLY A 67 -0.45 -5.74 0.15
N GLY A 68 -1.72 -5.93 0.54
CA GLY A 68 -2.15 -5.97 1.94
C GLY A 68 -1.58 -7.16 2.72
N ILE A 69 -1.35 -8.30 2.08
CA ILE A 69 -0.66 -9.44 2.70
C ILE A 69 0.86 -9.18 2.73
N ALA A 70 1.43 -8.69 1.63
CA ALA A 70 2.87 -8.43 1.53
C ALA A 70 3.35 -7.39 2.55
N ILE A 71 2.53 -6.41 2.93
CA ILE A 71 2.90 -5.39 3.91
C ILE A 71 3.06 -5.95 5.34
N LEU A 72 2.44 -7.10 5.65
CA LEU A 72 2.49 -7.76 6.97
C LEU A 72 3.79 -8.53 7.24
N VAL A 73 4.53 -8.91 6.20
CA VAL A 73 5.82 -9.59 6.34
C VAL A 73 6.94 -8.55 6.25
N PRO A 74 7.83 -8.40 7.26
CA PRO A 74 8.83 -7.33 7.27
C PRO A 74 9.75 -7.31 6.05
N ALA A 75 10.13 -8.49 5.56
CA ALA A 75 11.00 -8.65 4.38
C ALA A 75 10.35 -8.14 3.08
N THR A 76 9.03 -8.23 2.95
CA THR A 76 8.28 -7.76 1.77
C THR A 76 7.52 -6.46 2.03
N ALA A 77 7.65 -5.88 3.23
CA ALA A 77 6.82 -4.76 3.67
C ALA A 77 6.98 -3.54 2.77
N ALA A 78 8.21 -3.27 2.34
CA ALA A 78 8.51 -2.17 1.44
C ALA A 78 7.91 -2.37 0.03
N PHE A 79 8.00 -3.59 -0.52
CA PHE A 79 7.40 -3.92 -1.82
C PHE A 79 5.87 -3.80 -1.77
N GLY A 80 5.23 -4.39 -0.75
CA GLY A 80 3.79 -4.29 -0.55
C GLY A 80 3.33 -2.85 -0.38
N ALA A 81 4.06 -2.06 0.42
CA ALA A 81 3.76 -0.65 0.63
C ALA A 81 3.88 0.19 -0.65
N VAL A 82 4.90 -0.04 -1.48
CA VAL A 82 5.06 0.65 -2.78
C VAL A 82 3.94 0.27 -3.75
N LEU A 83 3.62 -1.02 -3.86
CA LEU A 83 2.53 -1.50 -4.72
C LEU A 83 1.20 -0.83 -4.35
N LEU A 84 0.89 -0.79 -3.05
CA LEU A 84 -0.33 -0.16 -2.54
C LEU A 84 -0.30 1.37 -2.73
N ALA A 85 0.85 2.02 -2.53
CA ALA A 85 1.01 3.45 -2.76
C ALA A 85 0.75 3.81 -4.24
N VAL A 86 1.33 3.07 -5.19
CA VAL A 86 1.05 3.25 -6.63
C VAL A 86 -0.44 3.07 -6.93
N THR A 87 -1.07 2.05 -6.34
CA THR A 87 -2.52 1.82 -6.48
C THR A 87 -3.33 3.02 -5.97
N MET A 88 -2.93 3.63 -4.86
CA MET A 88 -3.59 4.83 -4.33
C MET A 88 -3.36 6.08 -5.18
N VAL A 89 -2.20 6.24 -5.82
CA VAL A 89 -1.99 7.32 -6.80
C VAL A 89 -2.99 7.20 -7.95
N CYS A 90 -3.17 5.98 -8.50
CA CYS A 90 -4.18 5.72 -9.52
C CYS A 90 -5.61 5.99 -9.02
N ALA A 91 -5.92 5.61 -7.77
CA ALA A 91 -7.23 5.85 -7.18
C ALA A 91 -7.53 7.35 -6.98
N VAL A 92 -6.55 8.13 -6.50
CA VAL A 92 -6.66 9.59 -6.36
C VAL A 92 -6.91 10.23 -7.73
N PHE A 93 -6.13 9.84 -8.75
CA PHE A 93 -6.33 10.32 -10.12
C PHE A 93 -7.74 10.00 -10.62
N THR A 94 -8.21 8.78 -10.41
CA THR A 94 -9.54 8.33 -10.83
C THR A 94 -10.66 9.14 -10.17
N HIS A 95 -10.55 9.40 -8.86
CA HIS A 95 -11.49 10.25 -8.14
C HIS A 95 -11.50 11.70 -8.66
N LEU A 96 -10.33 12.27 -8.95
CA LEU A 96 -10.23 13.65 -9.40
C LEU A 96 -10.63 13.84 -10.88
N ALA A 97 -10.35 12.86 -11.73
CA ALA A 97 -10.48 13.00 -13.18
C ALA A 97 -11.70 12.30 -13.79
N LEU A 98 -12.23 11.23 -13.17
CA LEU A 98 -13.24 10.36 -13.79
C LEU A 98 -14.56 10.30 -13.00
N ILE A 99 -14.51 9.93 -11.72
CA ILE A 99 -15.72 9.57 -10.96
C ILE A 99 -16.18 10.65 -9.96
N GLY A 100 -15.34 11.64 -9.67
CA GLY A 100 -15.62 12.63 -8.63
C GLY A 100 -15.61 12.05 -7.22
N GLY A 101 -16.32 12.70 -6.31
CA GLY A 101 -16.37 12.33 -4.89
C GLY A 101 -15.12 12.75 -4.10
N SER A 102 -14.93 12.16 -2.93
CA SER A 102 -13.82 12.52 -2.04
C SER A 102 -12.61 11.60 -2.24
N PRO A 103 -11.46 12.11 -2.70
CA PRO A 103 -10.21 11.33 -2.78
C PRO A 103 -9.56 11.14 -1.40
N LEU A 104 -10.15 11.68 -0.33
CA LEU A 104 -9.55 11.70 1.00
C LEU A 104 -9.15 10.30 1.52
N PRO A 105 -9.96 9.24 1.38
CA PRO A 105 -9.54 7.90 1.82
C PRO A 105 -8.29 7.41 1.09
N ALA A 106 -8.21 7.64 -0.23
CA ALA A 106 -7.06 7.25 -1.03
C ALA A 106 -5.81 8.06 -0.66
N ILE A 107 -5.94 9.36 -0.37
CA ILE A 107 -4.84 10.22 0.08
C ILE A 107 -4.31 9.78 1.44
N VAL A 108 -5.19 9.47 2.39
CA VAL A 108 -4.78 9.00 3.73
C VAL A 108 -4.04 7.67 3.63
N LEU A 109 -4.57 6.71 2.86
CA LEU A 109 -3.92 5.42 2.64
C LEU A 109 -2.59 5.57 1.88
N LEU A 110 -2.51 6.50 0.92
CA LEU A 110 -1.26 6.84 0.24
C LEU A 110 -0.21 7.36 1.22
N ALA A 111 -0.58 8.26 2.13
CA ALA A 111 0.34 8.80 3.13
C ALA A 111 0.86 7.70 4.07
N ILE A 112 -0.03 6.81 4.54
CA ILE A 112 0.33 5.70 5.42
C ILE A 112 1.26 4.72 4.70
N THR A 113 0.89 4.27 3.50
CA THR A 113 1.69 3.30 2.72
C THR A 113 3.05 3.89 2.31
N SER A 114 3.10 5.17 1.92
CA SER A 114 4.36 5.87 1.65
C SER A 114 5.25 5.94 2.88
N THR A 115 4.67 6.18 4.06
CA THR A 115 5.43 6.17 5.34
C THR A 115 6.00 4.79 5.64
N VAL A 116 5.22 3.72 5.44
CA VAL A 116 5.69 2.34 5.62
C VAL A 116 6.80 2.00 4.62
N ALA A 117 6.63 2.36 3.35
CA ALA A 117 7.64 2.17 2.32
C ALA A 117 8.95 2.87 2.69
N TRP A 118 8.87 4.11 3.17
CA TRP A 118 10.03 4.87 3.63
C TRP A 118 10.71 4.21 4.84
N LEU A 119 9.95 3.74 5.84
CA LEU A 119 10.51 3.08 7.03
C LEU A 119 11.22 1.76 6.69
N HIS A 120 10.73 1.02 5.69
CA HIS A 120 11.29 -0.28 5.29
C HIS A 120 12.20 -0.22 4.06
N ARG A 121 12.54 0.99 3.55
CA ARG A 121 13.35 1.18 2.34
C ARG A 121 14.70 0.47 2.36
N ARG A 122 15.29 0.25 3.54
CA ARG A 122 16.57 -0.46 3.68
C ARG A 122 16.46 -1.94 3.30
N SER A 123 15.31 -2.56 3.60
CA SER A 123 15.03 -3.94 3.19
C SER A 123 14.96 -4.12 1.67
N LEU A 124 14.63 -3.06 0.92
CA LEU A 124 14.69 -3.07 -0.55
C LEU A 124 16.14 -3.06 -1.05
N SER A 125 17.01 -2.28 -0.41
CA SER A 125 18.42 -2.16 -0.80
C SER A 125 19.17 -3.48 -0.62
N ASP A 126 18.89 -4.20 0.46
CA ASP A 126 19.53 -5.50 0.73
C ASP A 126 19.14 -6.56 -0.30
N VAL A 127 17.87 -6.58 -0.74
CA VAL A 127 17.39 -7.52 -1.79
C VAL A 127 17.99 -7.18 -3.16
N LEU A 128 18.10 -5.89 -3.50
CA LEU A 128 18.67 -5.45 -4.77
C LEU A 128 20.20 -5.68 -4.85
N GLN A 129 20.91 -5.60 -3.72
CA GLN A 129 22.36 -5.81 -3.67
C GLN A 129 22.75 -7.30 -3.66
N ASN A 130 21.90 -8.19 -3.16
CA ASN A 130 22.20 -9.62 -3.07
C ASN A 130 21.98 -10.40 -4.39
N HIS A 131 21.55 -9.71 -5.45
CA HIS A 131 21.33 -10.25 -6.79
C HIS A 131 22.09 -9.47 -7.89
N GLY A 132 23.11 -8.69 -7.52
CA GLY A 132 24.00 -7.95 -8.42
C GLY A 132 25.40 -8.56 -8.50
#